data_AF-A0A3D5DQT3-F1
#
_entry.id   AF-A0A3D5DQT3-F1
#
_cell.length_a   1.000
_cell.length_b   1.000
_cell.length_c   1.000
_cell.angle_alpha   90.00
_cell.angle_beta   90.00
_cell.angle_gamma   90.00
#
_symmetry.space_group_name_H-M   'P 1'
#
loop_
_entity.id
_entity.type
_entity.pdbx_description
1 polymer ?
#
loop_
_entity_poly.entity_id
_entity_poly.type
_entity_poly.pdbx_seq_one_letter_code
_entity_poly.pdbx_strand_id
1 'polypeptide(L)'
;MINVSAADRIMYECGLEVLHPGGRQKTDEMARACMIGPHAKVLDIGGGRGTTACYLARTFACEVVGIDVSPDMVEAAQRQVR
;
A
#
# COMPACT_ATOMS: atom_id res chain seq x y z
N MET A 1 23.96 -4.40 9.48
CA MET A 1 22.51 -4.69 9.57
C MET A 1 21.83 -4.03 8.40
N ILE A 2 21.05 -4.78 7.62
CA ILE A 2 20.18 -4.20 6.60
C ILE A 2 18.97 -3.63 7.36
N ASN A 3 18.73 -2.32 7.28
CA ASN A 3 17.48 -1.72 7.77
C ASN A 3 16.32 -2.27 6.91
N VAL A 4 15.15 -2.52 7.51
CA VAL A 4 13.94 -3.00 6.83
C VAL A 4 13.65 -2.18 5.55
N SER A 5 13.85 -0.85 5.60
CA SER A 5 13.67 0.02 4.44
C SER A 5 14.59 -0.28 3.24
N ALA A 6 15.80 -0.80 3.49
CA ALA A 6 16.75 -1.15 2.43
C ALA A 6 16.36 -2.46 1.74
N ALA A 7 15.75 -3.41 2.47
CA ALA A 7 15.22 -4.63 1.87
C ALA A 7 14.03 -4.31 0.94
N ASP A 8 13.09 -3.47 1.40
CA ASP A 8 11.92 -3.07 0.61
C ASP A 8 12.35 -2.41 -0.71
N ARG A 9 13.33 -1.52 -0.65
CA ARG A 9 13.87 -0.85 -1.83
C ARG A 9 14.44 -1.83 -2.86
N ILE A 10 15.25 -2.81 -2.43
CA ILE A 10 15.78 -3.85 -3.33
C ILE A 10 14.63 -4.63 -3.98
N MET A 11 13.63 -5.03 -3.19
CA MET A 11 12.47 -5.76 -3.70
C MET A 11 11.69 -4.94 -4.73
N TYR A 12 11.54 -3.64 -4.49
CA TYR A 12 10.91 -2.71 -5.43
C TYR A 12 11.72 -2.49 -6.70
N GLU A 13 13.05 -2.41 -6.61
CA GLU A 13 13.98 -2.35 -7.76
C GLU A 13 13.96 -3.65 -8.58
N CYS A 14 13.73 -4.80 -7.94
CA CYS A 14 13.46 -6.07 -8.61
C CYS A 14 12.07 -6.16 -9.27
N GLY A 15 11.26 -5.09 -9.19
CA GLY A 15 9.96 -4.99 -9.87
C GLY A 15 8.76 -5.51 -9.06
N LEU A 16 8.91 -5.89 -7.80
CA LEU A 16 7.78 -6.35 -6.97
C LEU A 16 6.90 -5.18 -6.55
N GLU A 17 5.62 -5.14 -6.91
CA GLU A 17 4.74 -4.00 -6.52
C GLU A 17 4.16 -4.07 -5.12
N VAL A 18 4.02 -5.29 -4.59
CA VAL A 18 3.40 -5.59 -3.31
C VAL A 18 4.30 -6.56 -2.56
N LEU A 19 4.66 -6.21 -1.32
CA LEU A 19 5.61 -6.99 -0.52
C LEU A 19 4.90 -7.88 0.52
N HIS A 20 3.64 -7.58 0.85
CA HIS A 20 2.88 -8.41 1.78
C HIS A 20 2.46 -9.75 1.13
N PRO A 21 2.41 -10.86 1.90
CA PRO A 21 1.97 -12.15 1.39
C PRO A 21 0.58 -12.10 0.74
N GLY A 22 0.40 -12.90 -0.30
CA GLY A 22 -0.86 -13.02 -1.04
C GLY A 22 -1.14 -11.89 -2.04
N GLY A 23 -0.32 -10.84 -2.08
CA GLY A 23 -0.38 -9.79 -3.11
C GLY A 23 -1.77 -9.15 -3.27
N ARG A 24 -2.04 -8.64 -4.47
CA ARG A 24 -3.29 -7.91 -4.77
C ARG A 24 -4.55 -8.76 -4.58
N GLN A 25 -4.50 -10.06 -4.88
CA GLN A 25 -5.65 -10.94 -4.70
C GLN A 25 -6.07 -10.97 -3.23
N LYS A 26 -5.12 -11.10 -2.30
CA LYS A 26 -5.43 -11.09 -0.87
C LYS A 26 -5.95 -9.73 -0.41
N THR A 27 -5.42 -8.64 -0.96
CA THR A 27 -5.95 -7.29 -0.71
C THR A 27 -7.43 -7.17 -1.09
N ASP A 28 -7.84 -7.65 -2.27
CA ASP A 28 -9.23 -7.60 -2.73
C ASP A 28 -10.14 -8.48 -1.86
N GLU A 29 -9.71 -9.71 -1.53
CA GLU A 29 -10.44 -10.61 -0.64
C GLU A 29 -10.68 -9.97 0.74
N MET A 30 -9.65 -9.37 1.33
CA MET A 30 -9.76 -8.70 2.63
C MET A 30 -10.65 -7.46 2.57
N ALA A 31 -10.49 -6.62 1.54
CA ALA A 31 -11.31 -5.42 1.37
C ALA A 31 -12.80 -5.74 1.24
N ARG A 32 -13.14 -6.81 0.50
CA ARG A 32 -14.53 -7.30 0.40
C ARG A 32 -15.05 -7.87 1.71
N ALA A 33 -14.23 -8.65 2.41
CA ALA A 33 -14.60 -9.20 3.73
C ALA A 33 -14.87 -8.09 4.76
N CYS A 34 -14.13 -6.99 4.69
CA CYS A 34 -14.33 -5.79 5.51
C CYS A 34 -15.45 -4.87 5.00
N MET A 35 -16.12 -5.23 3.90
CA MET A 35 -17.17 -4.42 3.25
C MET A 35 -16.71 -2.99 2.94
N ILE A 36 -15.46 -2.83 2.51
CA ILE A 36 -14.93 -1.52 2.08
C ILE A 36 -15.74 -1.02 0.89
N GLY A 37 -16.13 0.25 0.94
CA GLY A 37 -16.87 0.93 -0.12
C GLY A 37 -16.71 2.45 -0.03
N PRO A 38 -17.51 3.23 -0.78
CA PRO A 38 -17.26 4.66 -1.01
C PRO A 38 -17.26 5.55 0.25
N HIS A 39 -17.87 5.08 1.33
CA HIS A 39 -17.96 5.82 2.60
C HIS A 39 -16.96 5.32 3.65
N ALA A 40 -16.16 4.31 3.32
CA ALA A 40 -15.15 3.78 4.23
C ALA A 40 -13.95 4.74 4.31
N LYS A 41 -13.41 4.88 5.52
CA LYS A 41 -12.09 5.46 5.77
C LYS A 41 -11.14 4.33 6.18
N VAL A 42 -10.05 4.17 5.45
CA VAL A 42 -9.10 3.08 5.62
C VAL A 42 -7.75 3.63 6.04
N LEU A 43 -7.12 2.97 7.02
CA LEU A 43 -5.73 3.24 7.41
C LEU A 43 -4.84 2.09 6.90
N ASP A 44 -3.88 2.40 6.03
CA ASP A 44 -2.89 1.46 5.50
C ASP A 44 -1.56 1.65 6.26
N ILE A 45 -1.16 0.66 7.06
CA ILE A 45 0.01 0.73 7.96
C ILE A 45 1.17 -0.04 7.34
N GLY A 46 2.31 0.63 7.13
CA GLY A 46 3.41 0.06 6.37
C GLY A 46 3.08 0.00 4.88
N GLY A 47 2.41 1.03 4.37
CA GLY A 47 1.88 1.08 3.01
C GLY A 47 2.96 1.11 1.91
N GLY A 48 4.24 1.22 2.29
CA GLY A 48 5.38 1.27 1.38
C GLY A 48 5.21 2.39 0.36
N ARG A 49 5.44 2.09 -0.91
CA ARG A 49 5.25 3.04 -2.03
C ARG A 49 3.79 3.35 -2.37
N GLY A 50 2.82 2.97 -1.53
CA GLY A 50 1.41 3.35 -1.68
C GLY A 50 0.61 2.55 -2.71
N THR A 51 1.15 1.45 -3.24
CA THR A 51 0.48 0.60 -4.23
C THR A 51 -0.90 0.13 -3.74
N THR A 52 -0.96 -0.36 -2.49
CA THR A 52 -2.19 -0.89 -1.88
C THR A 52 -3.18 0.21 -1.60
N ALA A 53 -2.77 1.29 -0.93
CA ALA A 53 -3.62 2.46 -0.68
C ALA A 53 -4.26 3.02 -1.96
N CYS A 54 -3.46 3.23 -3.00
CA CYS A 54 -3.96 3.75 -4.28
C CYS A 54 -4.90 2.76 -4.99
N TYR A 55 -4.64 1.46 -4.88
CA TYR A 55 -5.54 0.42 -5.39
C TYR A 55 -6.89 0.44 -4.67
N LEU A 56 -6.88 0.45 -3.34
CA LEU A 56 -8.11 0.47 -2.53
C LEU A 56 -8.96 1.71 -2.84
N ALA A 57 -8.34 2.89 -2.87
CA ALA A 57 -9.03 4.14 -3.18
C ALA A 57 -9.69 4.10 -4.57
N ARG A 58 -8.98 3.61 -5.59
CA ARG A 58 -9.52 3.54 -6.97
C ARG A 58 -10.59 2.46 -7.15
N THR A 59 -10.40 1.29 -6.53
CA THR A 59 -11.27 0.13 -6.76
C THR A 59 -12.53 0.17 -5.92
N PHE A 60 -12.46 0.67 -4.69
CA PHE A 60 -13.59 0.71 -3.76
C PHE A 60 -14.14 2.11 -3.54
N ALA A 61 -13.57 3.13 -4.20
CA ALA A 61 -13.92 4.54 -4.07
C ALA A 61 -13.86 5.07 -2.63
N CYS A 62 -13.06 4.45 -1.78
CA CYS A 62 -12.91 4.80 -0.37
C CYS A 62 -11.83 5.86 -0.15
N GLU A 63 -11.84 6.48 1.05
CA GLU A 63 -10.77 7.35 1.50
C GLU A 63 -9.70 6.50 2.20
N VAL A 64 -8.43 6.69 1.82
CA VAL A 64 -7.31 5.93 2.40
C VAL A 64 -6.24 6.88 2.90
N VAL A 65 -5.82 6.68 4.15
CA VAL A 65 -4.63 7.32 4.73
C VAL A 65 -3.55 6.25 4.84
N GLY A 66 -2.42 6.46 4.17
CA GLY A 66 -1.26 5.58 4.27
C GLY A 66 -0.22 6.13 5.24
N ILE A 67 0.36 5.27 6.07
CA ILE A 67 1.52 5.60 6.91
C ILE A 67 2.65 4.60 6.66
N ASP A 68 3.87 5.11 6.66
CA ASP A 68 5.08 4.29 6.61
C ASP A 68 6.17 4.93 7.48
N VAL A 69 7.04 4.12 8.06
CA VAL A 69 8.15 4.59 8.89
C VAL A 69 9.30 5.13 8.04
N SER A 70 9.39 4.68 6.77
CA SER A 70 10.44 5.08 5.84
C SER A 70 10.06 6.37 5.10
N PRO A 71 10.79 7.48 5.29
CA PRO A 71 10.53 8.72 4.55
C PRO A 71 10.62 8.54 3.03
N ASP A 72 11.54 7.72 2.55
CA ASP A 72 11.70 7.40 1.13
C ASP A 72 10.45 6.72 0.55
N MET A 73 9.81 5.85 1.34
CA MET A 73 8.57 5.18 0.93
C MET A 73 7.40 6.16 0.90
N VAL A 74 7.31 7.05 1.89
CA VAL A 74 6.30 8.12 1.90
C VAL A 74 6.44 9.02 0.68
N GLU A 75 7.67 9.46 0.35
CA GLU A 75 7.92 10.29 -0.84
C GLU A 75 7.58 9.53 -2.14
N ALA A 76 7.93 8.24 -2.22
CA ALA A 76 7.55 7.39 -3.36
C ALA A 76 6.03 7.22 -3.47
N ALA A 77 5.32 7.07 -2.36
CA ALA A 77 3.87 6.98 -2.33
C ALA A 77 3.19 8.27 -2.78
N GLN A 78 3.69 9.43 -2.34
CA GLN A 78 3.17 10.73 -2.77
C GLN A 78 3.25 10.93 -4.28
N ARG A 79 4.28 10.38 -4.94
CA ARG A 79 4.40 10.39 -6.42
C ARG A 79 3.34 9.55 -7.14
N GLN A 80 2.64 8.64 -6.45
CA GLN A 80 1.57 7.82 -7.01
C GLN A 80 0.17 8.39 -6.79
N VAL A 81 0.00 9.27 -5.80
CA VAL A 81 -1.26 9.95 -5.51
C VAL A 81 -1.56 10.94 -6.63
N ARG A 82 -2.77 10.87 -7.20
CA ARG A 82 -3.27 11.80 -8.22
C ARG A 82 -4.53 12.47 -7.72
#